data_AF-A0A350D8T3-F1
#
_entry.id   AF-A0A350D8T3-F1
#
_cell.length_a   1.000
_cell.length_b   1.000
_cell.length_c   1.000
_cell.angle_alpha   90.00
_cell.angle_beta   90.00
_cell.angle_gamma   90.00
#
_symmetry.space_group_name_H-M   'P 1'
#
loop_
_entity.id
_entity.type
_entity.pdbx_description
1 polymer ?
#
loop_
_entity_poly.entity_id
_entity_poly.type
_entity_poly.pdbx_seq_one_letter_code
_entity_poly.pdbx_strand_id
1 'polypeptide(L)'
;MRQTYLAGKWLKERFPEATISILAQSEVKDELLKNSFINEVLVYDQGRFSLFQMERRLLYKLKAHEFDLVTILYNNVSGRGYLNVDLLAFLIRSRYKLVFDSEGEGYLLTPVSWIYRRFIKKGVCFLLHQLEIILIMISVLIKMGRRHIAMDMSSKRR
;
A
#
# COMPACT_ATOMS: atom_id res chain seq x y z
N MET A 1 11.23 -1.40 11.41
CA MET A 1 10.95 -1.98 12.74
C MET A 1 9.64 -1.56 13.38
N ARG A 2 9.31 -0.25 13.50
CA ARG A 2 8.08 0.22 14.20
C ARG A 2 6.78 -0.44 13.71
N GLN A 3 6.52 -0.48 12.40
CA GLN A 3 5.30 -1.10 11.85
C GLN A 3 5.19 -2.59 12.21
N THR A 4 6.29 -3.33 12.14
CA THR A 4 6.32 -4.74 12.52
C THR A 4 5.96 -4.94 13.99
N TYR A 5 6.46 -4.07 14.88
CA TYR A 5 6.12 -4.09 16.29
C TYR A 5 4.63 -3.79 16.51
N LEU A 6 4.09 -2.75 15.88
CA LEU A 6 2.68 -2.37 16.00
C LEU A 6 1.75 -3.49 15.50
N ALA A 7 2.05 -4.08 14.34
CA ALA A 7 1.28 -5.20 13.81
C ALA A 7 1.38 -6.43 14.71
N GLY A 8 2.58 -6.77 15.20
CA GLY A 8 2.78 -7.88 16.13
C GLY A 8 2.00 -7.70 17.44
N LYS A 9 2.04 -6.49 18.01
CA LYS A 9 1.25 -6.12 19.19
C LYS A 9 -0.24 -6.27 18.94
N TRP A 10 -0.75 -5.69 17.85
CA TRP A 10 -2.17 -5.75 17.48
C TRP A 10 -2.65 -7.19 17.32
N LEU A 11 -1.82 -8.06 16.72
CA LEU A 11 -2.12 -9.47 16.54
C LEU A 11 -2.15 -10.20 17.87
N LYS A 12 -1.16 -9.98 18.76
CA LYS A 12 -1.12 -10.63 20.07
C LYS A 12 -2.22 -10.17 21.02
N GLU A 13 -2.67 -8.92 20.92
CA GLU A 13 -3.81 -8.42 21.71
C GLU A 13 -5.13 -9.12 21.33
N ARG A 14 -5.30 -9.49 20.05
CA ARG A 14 -6.52 -10.13 19.53
C ARG A 14 -6.44 -11.65 19.51
N PHE A 15 -5.24 -12.18 19.33
CA PHE A 15 -4.93 -13.59 19.24
C PHE A 15 -3.70 -13.90 20.11
N PRO A 16 -3.86 -13.99 21.44
CA PRO A 16 -2.73 -14.14 22.38
C PRO A 16 -1.82 -15.34 22.07
N GLU A 17 -2.43 -16.44 21.64
CA GLU A 17 -1.74 -17.69 21.30
C GLU A 17 -1.20 -17.73 19.87
N ALA A 18 -1.38 -16.68 19.07
CA ALA A 18 -0.93 -16.67 17.68
C ALA A 18 0.60 -16.84 17.59
N THR A 19 1.03 -17.75 16.73
CA THR A 19 2.46 -17.89 16.37
C THR A 19 2.72 -17.05 15.13
N ILE A 20 3.62 -16.07 15.24
CA ILE A 20 3.85 -15.08 14.19
C ILE A 20 5.16 -15.39 13.46
N SER A 21 5.04 -15.78 12.20
CA SER A 21 6.16 -15.88 11.26
C SER A 21 6.21 -14.63 10.39
N ILE A 22 7.41 -14.11 10.14
CA ILE A 22 7.61 -12.96 9.24
C ILE A 22 8.52 -13.33 8.07
N LEU A 23 8.16 -12.89 6.87
CA LEU A 23 9.00 -12.99 5.70
C LEU A 23 9.79 -11.68 5.51
N ALA A 24 11.12 -11.74 5.55
CA ALA A 24 11.99 -10.57 5.50
C ALA A 24 13.31 -10.82 4.77
N GLN A 25 14.07 -9.76 4.52
CA GLN A 25 15.44 -9.85 4.01
C GLN A 25 16.37 -10.46 5.07
N SER A 26 17.45 -11.11 4.61
CA SER A 26 18.44 -11.74 5.48
C SER A 26 19.09 -10.76 6.46
N GLU A 27 19.29 -9.53 6.01
CA GLU A 27 20.01 -8.44 6.66
C GLU A 27 19.28 -7.92 7.91
N VAL A 28 17.96 -8.06 7.96
CA VAL A 28 17.12 -7.59 9.07
C VAL A 28 16.69 -8.73 10.00
N LYS A 29 17.13 -9.96 9.74
CA LYS A 29 16.70 -11.16 10.48
C LYS A 29 16.96 -11.01 11.97
N ASP A 30 18.19 -10.68 12.35
CA ASP A 30 18.61 -10.61 13.76
C ASP A 30 17.93 -9.45 14.49
N GLU A 31 17.62 -8.36 13.77
CA GLU A 31 16.85 -7.25 14.33
C GLU A 31 15.39 -7.64 14.57
N LEU A 32 14.79 -8.39 13.66
CA LEU A 32 13.41 -8.89 13.78
C LEU A 32 13.27 -9.91 14.91
N LEU A 33 14.26 -10.78 15.11
CA LEU A 33 14.23 -11.75 16.21
C LEU A 33 14.29 -11.10 17.61
N LYS A 34 14.71 -9.84 17.72
CA LYS A 34 14.63 -9.08 18.99
C LYS A 34 13.19 -8.68 19.35
N ASN A 35 12.26 -8.73 18.40
CA ASN A 35 10.86 -8.44 18.65
C ASN A 35 10.19 -9.65 19.31
N SER A 36 9.75 -9.49 20.56
CA SER A 36 9.12 -10.55 21.36
C SER A 36 7.84 -11.11 20.77
N PHE A 37 7.22 -10.43 19.80
CA PHE A 37 6.03 -10.92 19.12
C PHE A 37 6.34 -11.86 17.95
N ILE A 38 7.59 -11.92 17.48
CA ILE A 38 7.98 -12.72 16.31
C ILE A 38 8.56 -14.06 16.76
N ASN A 39 8.03 -15.16 16.23
CA ASN A 39 8.45 -16.52 16.54
C ASN A 39 9.46 -17.06 15.52
N GLU A 40 9.23 -16.78 14.23
CA GLU A 40 10.09 -17.26 13.14
C GLU A 40 10.32 -16.13 12.13
N VAL A 41 11.54 -16.04 11.62
CA VAL A 41 11.87 -15.19 10.47
C VAL A 41 12.20 -16.09 9.28
N LEU A 42 11.30 -16.10 8.31
CA LEU A 42 11.54 -16.65 6.98
C LEU A 42 12.31 -15.62 6.16
N VAL A 43 13.38 -16.05 5.52
CA VAL A 43 14.30 -15.16 4.82
C VAL A 43 14.18 -15.36 3.32
N TYR A 44 14.17 -14.26 2.57
CA TYR A 44 14.39 -14.26 1.12
C TYR A 44 15.70 -13.56 0.76
N ASP A 45 16.14 -13.76 -0.48
CA ASP A 45 17.42 -13.27 -1.00
C ASP A 45 17.59 -11.75 -0.89
N GLN A 46 18.85 -11.33 -0.98
CA GLN A 46 19.23 -9.93 -0.88
C GLN A 46 18.64 -9.08 -2.01
N GLY A 47 18.35 -7.82 -1.69
CA GLY A 47 17.80 -6.86 -2.65
C GLY A 47 16.27 -6.82 -2.70
N ARG A 48 15.73 -6.22 -3.77
CA ARG A 48 14.30 -5.90 -3.83
C ARG A 48 13.45 -7.16 -3.96
N PHE A 49 12.45 -7.30 -3.11
CA PHE A 49 11.52 -8.43 -3.15
C PHE A 49 10.90 -8.64 -4.54
N SER A 50 11.11 -9.85 -5.08
CA SER A 50 10.54 -10.30 -6.35
C SER A 50 10.02 -11.72 -6.22
N LEU A 51 8.73 -11.91 -6.50
CA LEU A 51 8.09 -13.22 -6.48
C LEU A 51 8.71 -14.16 -7.53
N PHE A 52 9.15 -13.60 -8.67
CA PHE A 52 9.75 -14.37 -9.76
C PHE A 52 11.17 -14.85 -9.46
N GLN A 53 11.89 -14.15 -8.57
CA GLN A 53 13.25 -14.50 -8.16
C GLN A 53 13.25 -15.30 -6.84
N MET A 54 12.09 -15.50 -6.22
CA MET A 54 11.99 -16.24 -4.98
C MET A 54 12.38 -17.70 -5.18
N GLU A 55 13.19 -18.23 -4.26
CA GLU A 55 13.55 -19.64 -4.25
C GLU A 55 12.28 -20.51 -4.22
N ARG A 56 12.20 -21.47 -5.15
CA ARG A 56 11.02 -22.35 -5.27
C ARG A 56 10.72 -23.13 -3.99
N ARG A 57 11.75 -23.51 -3.24
CA ARG A 57 11.61 -24.21 -1.95
C ARG A 57 10.93 -23.34 -0.91
N LEU A 58 11.31 -22.07 -0.82
CA LEU A 58 10.67 -21.10 0.08
C LEU A 58 9.21 -20.87 -0.31
N LEU A 59 8.93 -20.69 -1.61
CA LEU A 59 7.56 -20.52 -2.08
C LEU A 59 6.70 -21.76 -1.79
N TYR A 60 7.26 -22.96 -1.96
CA TYR A 60 6.56 -24.20 -1.62
C TYR A 60 6.27 -24.28 -0.11
N LYS A 61 7.25 -23.97 0.75
CA LYS A 61 7.07 -23.90 2.21
C LYS A 61 5.94 -22.94 2.57
N LEU A 62 5.95 -21.72 2.01
CA LEU A 62 4.92 -20.71 2.25
C LEU A 62 3.51 -21.14 1.80
N LYS A 63 3.41 -21.92 0.72
CA LYS A 63 2.12 -22.42 0.21
C LYS A 63 1.62 -23.68 0.92
N ALA A 64 2.55 -24.49 1.42
CA ALA A 64 2.26 -25.72 2.15
C ALA A 64 1.90 -25.45 3.62
N HIS A 65 2.43 -24.37 4.20
CA HIS A 65 1.99 -23.91 5.51
C HIS A 65 0.53 -23.43 5.46
N GLU A 66 -0.30 -23.96 6.35
CA GLU A 66 -1.66 -23.51 6.57
C GLU A 66 -1.64 -22.30 7.51
N PHE A 67 -1.43 -21.12 6.94
CA PHE A 67 -1.53 -19.89 7.70
C PHE A 67 -3.01 -19.52 7.90
N ASP A 68 -3.46 -19.39 9.14
CA ASP A 68 -4.82 -18.92 9.43
C ASP A 68 -5.06 -17.48 8.93
N LEU A 69 -3.99 -16.67 8.99
CA LEU A 69 -3.99 -15.27 8.64
C LEU A 69 -2.66 -14.87 7.99
N VAL A 70 -2.74 -14.20 6.84
CA VAL A 70 -1.58 -13.55 6.19
C VAL A 70 -1.67 -12.05 6.36
N THR A 71 -0.59 -11.44 6.84
CA THR A 71 -0.52 -10.00 7.06
C THR A 71 0.52 -9.37 6.14
N ILE A 72 0.16 -8.26 5.49
CA ILE A 72 1.05 -7.48 4.65
C ILE A 72 1.31 -6.12 5.31
N LEU A 73 2.58 -5.74 5.42
CA LEU A 73 2.98 -4.44 5.96
C LEU A 73 3.36 -3.51 4.80
N TYR A 74 2.56 -2.47 4.55
CA TYR A 74 2.86 -1.46 3.55
C TYR A 74 3.63 -0.30 4.16
N ASN A 75 4.90 -0.18 3.78
CA ASN A 75 5.73 0.95 4.16
C ASN A 75 5.57 2.16 3.21
N ASN A 76 4.37 2.42 2.65
CA ASN A 76 4.14 3.65 1.89
C ASN A 76 2.77 4.28 2.18
N VAL A 77 2.77 5.60 2.29
CA VAL A 77 1.61 6.46 2.53
C VAL A 77 0.61 6.38 1.37
N SER A 78 1.07 6.04 0.17
CA SER A 78 0.21 5.90 -1.01
C SER A 78 -0.70 4.66 -1.00
N GLY A 79 -0.58 3.78 0.01
CA GLY A 79 -1.31 2.50 0.05
C GLY A 79 -1.04 1.60 -1.16
N ARG A 80 0.08 1.82 -1.86
CA ARG A 80 0.47 1.07 -3.05
C ARG A 80 1.05 -0.26 -2.58
N GLY A 81 0.29 -1.33 -2.79
CA GLY A 81 0.83 -2.68 -2.66
C GLY A 81 1.98 -2.89 -3.63
N TYR A 82 3.05 -3.50 -3.13
CA TYR A 82 4.06 -4.08 -4.00
C TYR A 82 3.38 -5.26 -4.70
N LEU A 83 3.16 -5.16 -6.02
CA LEU A 83 2.46 -6.19 -6.80
C LEU A 83 2.94 -7.61 -6.45
N ASN A 84 4.26 -7.79 -6.30
CA ASN A 84 4.86 -9.06 -5.91
C ASN A 84 4.37 -9.56 -4.54
N VAL A 85 4.22 -8.67 -3.56
CA VAL A 85 3.77 -9.01 -2.20
C VAL A 85 2.28 -9.35 -2.19
N ASP A 86 1.46 -8.59 -2.92
CA ASP A 86 0.03 -8.87 -3.06
C ASP A 86 -0.18 -10.24 -3.73
N LEU A 87 0.56 -10.50 -4.82
CA LEU A 87 0.51 -11.78 -5.52
C LEU A 87 0.98 -12.92 -4.62
N LEU A 88 2.08 -12.75 -3.87
CA LEU A 88 2.51 -13.76 -2.89
C LEU A 88 1.40 -14.04 -1.88
N ALA A 89 0.78 -13.00 -1.31
CA ALA A 89 -0.29 -13.18 -0.34
C ALA A 89 -1.45 -13.97 -0.94
N PHE A 90 -1.87 -13.66 -2.18
CA PHE A 90 -2.91 -14.43 -2.88
C PHE A 90 -2.51 -15.89 -3.17
N LEU A 91 -1.22 -16.17 -3.38
CA LEU A 91 -0.72 -17.54 -3.57
C LEU A 91 -0.67 -18.34 -2.27
N ILE A 92 -0.52 -17.68 -1.12
CA ILE A 92 -0.53 -18.34 0.18
C ILE A 92 -1.96 -18.76 0.55
N ARG A 93 -2.10 -20.02 0.95
CA ARG A 93 -3.37 -20.60 1.39
C ARG A 93 -3.68 -20.08 2.78
N SER A 94 -4.52 -19.06 2.85
CA SER A 94 -5.01 -18.49 4.09
C SER A 94 -6.40 -17.92 3.91
N ARG A 95 -7.26 -18.14 4.91
CA ARG A 95 -8.66 -17.69 4.89
C ARG A 95 -8.76 -16.17 4.95
N TYR A 96 -7.89 -15.53 5.72
CA TYR A 96 -7.90 -14.09 5.91
C TYR A 96 -6.57 -13.47 5.49
N LYS A 97 -6.66 -12.30 4.88
CA LYS A 97 -5.51 -11.52 4.44
C LYS A 97 -5.69 -10.10 4.94
N LEU A 98 -4.82 -9.62 5.80
CA LEU A 98 -4.85 -8.28 6.35
C LEU A 98 -3.70 -7.44 5.80
N VAL A 99 -3.94 -6.15 5.64
CA VAL A 99 -2.93 -5.19 5.25
C VAL A 99 -2.88 -4.12 6.34
N PHE A 100 -1.68 -3.84 6.84
CA PHE A 100 -1.41 -2.66 7.66
C PHE A 100 -0.74 -1.61 6.80
N ASP A 101 -1.28 -0.39 6.82
CA ASP A 101 -0.64 0.75 6.19
C ASP A 101 0.46 1.36 7.07
N SER A 102 1.03 2.49 6.63
CA SER A 102 2.11 3.16 7.35
C SER A 102 1.68 3.77 8.68
N GLU A 103 0.39 4.04 8.85
CA GLU A 103 -0.21 4.58 10.08
C GLU A 103 -0.57 3.45 11.07
N GLY A 104 -0.54 2.19 10.62
CA GLY A 104 -0.88 1.02 11.43
C GLY A 104 -2.36 0.65 11.37
N GLU A 105 -3.12 1.21 10.43
CA GLU A 105 -4.51 0.85 10.21
C GLU A 105 -4.61 -0.43 9.38
N GLY A 106 -5.36 -1.40 9.92
CA GLY A 106 -5.53 -2.74 9.35
C GLY A 106 -6.81 -2.85 8.50
N TYR A 107 -6.72 -3.39 7.29
CA TYR A 107 -7.91 -3.71 6.47
C TYR A 107 -7.81 -5.06 5.77
N LEU A 108 -8.96 -5.63 5.42
CA LEU A 108 -9.03 -6.91 4.73
C LEU A 108 -8.67 -6.78 3.25
N LEU A 109 -7.71 -7.59 2.81
CA LEU A 109 -7.35 -7.78 1.41
C LEU A 109 -8.24 -8.85 0.79
N THR A 110 -9.16 -8.42 -0.07
CA THR A 110 -9.99 -9.28 -0.90
C THR A 110 -9.67 -9.02 -2.37
N PRO A 111 -9.96 -9.96 -3.29
CA PRO A 111 -9.79 -9.70 -4.72
C PRO A 111 -10.49 -8.41 -5.18
N VAL A 112 -11.69 -8.15 -4.64
CA VAL A 112 -12.47 -6.94 -4.93
C VAL A 112 -11.79 -5.69 -4.37
N SER A 113 -11.36 -5.70 -3.11
CA SER A 113 -10.70 -4.53 -2.49
C SER A 113 -9.35 -4.23 -3.15
N TRP A 114 -8.66 -5.26 -3.64
CA TRP A 114 -7.44 -5.14 -4.43
C TRP A 114 -7.69 -4.49 -5.80
N ILE A 115 -8.65 -4.99 -6.59
CA ILE A 115 -9.03 -4.42 -7.90
C ILE A 115 -9.46 -2.96 -7.75
N TYR A 116 -10.33 -2.68 -6.76
CA TYR A 116 -10.79 -1.32 -6.47
C TYR A 116 -9.62 -0.36 -6.22
N ARG A 117 -8.66 -0.74 -5.37
CA ARG A 117 -7.49 0.09 -5.09
C ARG A 117 -6.56 0.21 -6.30
N ARG A 118 -6.41 -0.87 -7.08
CA ARG A 118 -5.49 -0.91 -8.21
C ARG A 118 -5.92 0.01 -9.35
N PHE A 119 -7.22 0.03 -9.66
CA PHE A 119 -7.75 0.70 -10.84
C PHE A 119 -8.63 1.91 -10.50
N ILE A 120 -9.56 1.78 -9.54
CA ILE A 120 -10.58 2.80 -9.30
C ILE A 120 -10.00 4.02 -8.58
N LYS A 121 -9.20 3.83 -7.52
CA LYS A 121 -8.52 4.98 -6.87
C LYS A 121 -7.67 5.78 -7.85
N LYS A 122 -6.99 5.11 -8.79
CA LYS A 122 -6.20 5.78 -9.84
C LYS A 122 -7.06 6.57 -10.81
N GLY A 123 -8.13 5.94 -11.33
CA GLY A 123 -9.05 6.60 -12.26
C GLY A 123 -9.71 7.82 -11.63
N VAL A 124 -10.19 7.69 -10.38
CA VAL A 124 -10.84 8.79 -9.66
C VAL A 124 -9.87 9.93 -9.37
N CYS A 125 -8.66 9.66 -8.86
CA CYS A 125 -7.66 10.72 -8.64
C CYS A 125 -7.25 11.41 -9.94
N PHE A 126 -7.10 10.65 -11.03
CA PHE A 126 -6.80 11.23 -12.33
C PHE A 126 -7.93 12.17 -12.80
N LEU A 127 -9.19 11.75 -12.68
CA LEU A 127 -10.35 12.58 -13.04
C LEU A 127 -10.46 13.85 -12.19
N LEU A 128 -10.25 13.74 -10.87
CA LEU A 128 -10.25 14.90 -9.96
C LEU A 128 -9.16 15.92 -10.34
N HIS A 129 -7.97 15.44 -10.68
CA HIS A 129 -6.88 16.30 -11.12
C HIS A 129 -7.19 16.98 -12.47
N GLN A 130 -7.85 16.30 -13.40
CA GLN A 130 -8.27 16.92 -14.66
C GLN A 130 -9.32 18.03 -14.41
N LEU A 131 -10.27 17.81 -13.51
CA LEU A 131 -11.26 18.82 -13.14
C LEU A 131 -10.61 20.07 -12.53
N GLU A 132 -9.59 19.90 -11.67
CA GLU A 132 -8.84 21.03 -11.09
C GLU A 132 -8.16 21.88 -12.16
N ILE A 133 -7.51 21.25 -13.14
CA ILE A 133 -6.89 21.94 -14.28
C ILE A 133 -7.94 22.72 -15.10
N ILE A 134 -9.10 22.11 -15.36
CA ILE A 134 -10.20 22.76 -16.10
C ILE A 134 -10.72 23.99 -15.36
N LEU A 135 -10.89 23.91 -14.03
CA LEU A 135 -11.32 25.04 -13.21
C LEU A 135 -10.30 26.19 -13.25
N ILE A 136 -9.00 25.87 -13.21
CA ILE A 136 -7.93 26.87 -13.35
C ILE A 136 -8.01 27.55 -14.72
N MET A 137 -8.16 26.79 -15.80
CA MET A 137 -8.33 27.30 -17.17
C MET A 137 -9.51 28.28 -17.29
N ILE A 138 -10.68 27.90 -16.78
CA ILE A 138 -11.88 28.76 -16.79
C ILE A 138 -11.61 30.07 -16.03
N SER A 139 -10.94 30.00 -14.88
CA SER A 139 -10.62 31.19 -14.09
C SER A 139 -9.71 32.19 -14.83
N VAL A 140 -8.74 31.68 -15.60
CA VAL A 140 -7.83 32.48 -16.43
C VAL A 140 -8.60 33.15 -17.57
N LEU A 141 -9.48 32.42 -18.26
CA LEU A 141 -10.31 32.96 -19.34
C LEU A 141 -11.25 34.07 -18.85
N ILE A 142 -11.91 33.87 -17.71
CA ILE A 142 -12.76 34.91 -17.09
C ILE A 142 -11.92 36.15 -16.75
N LYS A 143 -10.71 35.97 -16.20
CA LYS A 143 -9.80 37.07 -15.86
C LYS A 143 -9.34 37.84 -17.10
N MET A 144 -9.06 37.15 -18.20
CA MET A 144 -8.72 37.77 -19.49
C MET A 144 -9.89 38.56 -20.07
N GLY A 145 -11.10 37.98 -20.07
CA GLY A 145 -12.31 38.67 -20.54
C GLY A 145 -12.59 39.95 -19.75
N ARG A 146 -12.45 39.91 -18.41
CA ARG A 146 -12.60 41.12 -17.57
C ARG A 146 -11.56 42.20 -17.89
N ARG A 147 -10.30 41.82 -18.15
CA ARG A 147 -9.25 42.77 -18.55
C ARG A 147 -9.54 43.41 -19.91
N HIS A 148 -10.02 42.62 -20.87
CA HIS A 148 -10.37 43.13 -22.20
C HIS A 148 -11.53 44.14 -22.14
N ILE A 149 -12.58 43.84 -21.37
CA ILE A 149 -13.70 44.77 -21.15
C ILE A 149 -13.21 46.07 -20.45
N ALA A 150 -12.34 45.95 -19.45
CA ALA A 150 -11.79 47.12 -18.76
C ALA A 150 -10.92 48.00 -19.67
N MET A 151 -10.17 47.41 -20.60
CA MET A 151 -9.38 48.13 -21.60
C MET A 151 -10.26 48.82 -22.65
N ASP A 152 -11.31 48.16 -23.14
CA ASP A 152 -12.22 48.75 -24.12
C ASP A 152 -12.98 49.95 -23.52
N MET A 153 -13.40 49.84 -22.25
CA MET A 153 -14.05 50.93 -21.51
C MET A 153 -13.12 52.10 -21.16
N SER A 154 -11.81 51.89 -21.03
CA SER A 154 -10.85 52.99 -20.83
C SER A 154 -10.48 53.70 -22.12
N SER A 155 -10.55 53.00 -23.27
CA SER A 155 -10.31 53.59 -24.59
C SER A 155 -11.45 54.51 -25.06
N LYS A 156 -12.71 54.16 -24.76
CA LYS A 156 -13.90 54.99 -25.08
C LYS A 156 -14.09 56.24 -24.21
N ARG A 157 -13.28 56.42 -23.16
CA ARG A 157 -13.32 57.60 -22.27
C ARG A 157 -12.26 58.65 -22.59
N ARG A 158 -11.43 58.45 -23.61
CA ARG A 158 -10.55 59.46 -24.19
C ARG A 158 -11.12 59.94 -25.52
#